data_AF-K1U144-F1
#
_entry.id   AF-K1U144-F1
#
_cell.length_a   1.000
_cell.length_b   1.000
_cell.length_c   1.000
_cell.angle_alpha   90.00
_cell.angle_beta   90.00
_cell.angle_gamma   90.00
#
_symmetry.space_group_name_H-M   'P 1'
#
loop_
_entity.id
_entity.type
_entity.pdbx_description
1 polymer ?
#
loop_
_entity_poly.entity_id
_entity_poly.type
_entity_poly.pdbx_seq_one_letter_code
_entity_poly.pdbx_strand_id
1 'polypeptide(L)'
;MELSDQLHDAVKYIHGTYQEAELPELGEGEAIDTSIPADPNVKNYSYAIVDGQVYYRENSRMVRPDLNTTAEARVKGLVGLRDCVQELIDLQMDAAVPDSTIREKQAELNSSMTAFLAKYGLINDRANRLAYADDSSYYLLCALEVIDEDGKLERKADMFTKRTIKPHQAVAVVDTASEALAVSISEKACVD
;
A
#
# COMPACT_ATOMS: atom_id res chain seq x y z
N MET A 1 -36.24 -14.72 5.72
CA MET A 1 -35.48 -14.01 4.68
C MET A 1 -34.04 -14.13 5.05
N GLU A 2 -33.22 -14.63 4.13
CA GLU A 2 -31.78 -14.70 4.30
C GLU A 2 -31.17 -13.29 4.30
N LEU A 3 -30.10 -13.07 5.06
CA LEU A 3 -29.41 -11.77 5.14
C LEU A 3 -28.92 -11.31 3.75
N SER A 4 -28.53 -12.27 2.90
CA SER A 4 -28.12 -12.02 1.52
C SER A 4 -29.22 -11.33 0.71
N ASP A 5 -30.46 -11.79 0.85
CA ASP A 5 -31.61 -11.22 0.13
C ASP A 5 -31.92 -9.80 0.60
N GLN A 6 -31.79 -9.56 1.91
CA GLN A 6 -32.02 -8.24 2.51
C GLN A 6 -30.95 -7.23 2.09
N LEU A 7 -29.68 -7.66 2.01
CA LEU A 7 -28.59 -6.82 1.56
C LEU A 7 -28.75 -6.48 0.07
N HIS A 8 -29.10 -7.48 -0.74
CA HIS A 8 -29.31 -7.28 -2.18
C HIS A 8 -30.47 -6.34 -2.47
N ASP A 9 -31.53 -6.39 -1.65
CA ASP A 9 -32.64 -5.46 -1.77
C ASP A 9 -32.28 -4.06 -1.29
N ALA A 10 -31.56 -3.93 -0.17
CA ALA A 10 -31.11 -2.65 0.37
C ALA A 10 -30.22 -1.87 -0.61
N VAL A 11 -29.31 -2.55 -1.32
CA VAL A 11 -28.41 -1.93 -2.30
C VAL A 11 -29.17 -1.28 -3.46
N LYS A 12 -30.34 -1.82 -3.86
CA LYS A 12 -31.16 -1.23 -4.94
C LYS A 12 -31.69 0.17 -4.59
N TYR A 13 -31.81 0.49 -3.30
CA TYR A 13 -32.30 1.78 -2.81
C TYR A 13 -31.17 2.77 -2.49
N ILE A 14 -29.90 2.37 -2.65
CA ILE A 14 -28.78 3.30 -2.53
C ILE A 14 -28.70 4.10 -3.83
N HIS A 15 -29.30 5.29 -3.80
CA HIS A 15 -29.17 6.28 -4.86
C HIS A 15 -28.24 7.39 -4.39
N GLY A 16 -27.06 7.47 -4.99
CA GLY A 16 -26.11 8.55 -4.79
C GLY A 16 -25.67 9.08 -6.14
N THR A 17 -25.73 10.40 -6.31
CA THR A 17 -25.06 11.09 -7.41
C THR A 17 -23.78 11.68 -6.85
N TYR A 18 -22.64 11.22 -7.35
CA TYR A 18 -21.37 11.89 -7.09
C TYR A 18 -21.41 13.24 -7.81
N GLN A 19 -21.35 14.32 -7.04
CA GLN A 19 -21.20 15.66 -7.58
C GLN A 19 -19.74 16.06 -7.42
N GLU A 20 -19.07 16.24 -8.55
CA GLU A 20 -17.68 16.69 -8.59
C GLU A 20 -17.57 18.04 -7.87
N ALA A 21 -16.58 18.18 -6.98
CA ALA A 21 -16.39 19.43 -6.26
C ALA A 21 -16.01 20.52 -7.27
N GLU A 22 -16.81 21.59 -7.34
CA GLU A 22 -16.49 22.75 -8.17
C GLU A 22 -15.14 23.35 -7.76
N LEU A 23 -14.36 23.74 -8.76
CA LEU A 23 -13.12 24.48 -8.55
C LEU A 23 -13.46 25.79 -7.81
N PRO A 24 -12.69 26.21 -6.80
CA PRO A 24 -12.80 27.56 -6.29
C PRO A 24 -12.65 28.56 -7.44
N GLU A 25 -13.49 29.59 -7.51
CA GLU A 25 -13.25 30.71 -8.42
C GLU A 25 -11.96 31.40 -7.99
N LEU A 26 -10.88 31.10 -8.70
CA LEU A 26 -9.56 31.67 -8.48
C LEU A 26 -9.57 33.15 -8.88
N GLY A 27 -9.25 34.06 -7.96
CA GLY A 27 -9.07 35.49 -8.26
C GLY A 27 -7.82 35.77 -9.13
N GLU A 28 -7.72 36.97 -9.70
CA GLU A 28 -6.54 37.37 -10.48
C GLU A 28 -5.26 37.29 -9.62
N GLY A 29 -4.37 36.34 -9.95
CA GLY A 29 -3.11 36.08 -9.24
C GLY A 29 -3.03 34.73 -8.54
N GLU A 30 -4.09 33.93 -8.56
CA GLU A 30 -4.08 32.56 -8.03
C GLU A 30 -3.42 31.59 -9.02
N ALA A 31 -2.57 30.71 -8.49
CA ALA A 31 -1.82 29.73 -9.27
C ALA A 31 -2.79 28.83 -10.06
N ILE A 32 -2.43 28.48 -11.30
CA ILE A 32 -3.17 27.52 -12.11
C ILE A 32 -3.44 26.30 -11.24
N ASP A 33 -4.71 25.93 -11.10
CA ASP A 33 -5.08 24.70 -10.42
C ASP A 33 -4.55 23.52 -11.24
N THR A 34 -3.31 23.12 -10.96
CA THR A 34 -2.65 21.96 -11.56
C THR A 34 -3.10 20.65 -10.93
N SER A 35 -4.08 20.71 -10.03
CA SER A 35 -4.61 19.53 -9.37
C SER A 35 -5.72 18.89 -10.20
N ILE A 36 -5.81 17.57 -10.07
CA ILE A 36 -6.79 16.72 -10.74
C ILE A 36 -7.72 16.10 -9.70
N PRO A 37 -8.91 15.60 -10.10
CA PRO A 37 -9.75 14.80 -9.23
C PRO A 37 -8.96 13.61 -8.65
N ALA A 38 -9.19 13.28 -7.38
CA ALA A 38 -8.49 12.16 -6.77
C ALA A 38 -8.84 10.82 -7.44
N ASP A 39 -7.81 10.04 -7.75
CA ASP A 39 -7.98 8.63 -8.12
C ASP A 39 -8.42 7.84 -6.86
N PRO A 40 -9.59 7.17 -6.90
CA PRO A 40 -10.08 6.39 -5.77
C PRO A 40 -9.15 5.23 -5.37
N ASN A 41 -8.30 4.75 -6.28
CA ASN A 41 -7.34 3.66 -6.03
C ASN A 41 -6.06 4.13 -5.33
N VAL A 42 -5.77 5.43 -5.34
CA VAL A 42 -4.60 6.00 -4.65
C VAL A 42 -4.99 6.29 -3.21
N LYS A 43 -4.32 5.74 -2.22
CA LYS A 43 -4.63 6.03 -0.80
C LYS A 43 -4.55 7.53 -0.49
N ASN A 44 -5.43 8.03 0.40
CA ASN A 44 -5.34 9.41 0.86
C ASN A 44 -4.00 9.67 1.58
N TYR A 45 -3.43 10.86 1.40
CA TYR A 45 -2.10 11.23 1.92
C TYR A 45 -0.97 10.37 1.36
N SER A 46 -1.00 10.13 0.05
CA SER A 46 0.04 9.36 -0.64
C SER A 46 0.35 9.96 -2.01
N TYR A 47 1.60 9.78 -2.44
CA TYR A 47 2.04 10.15 -3.77
C TYR A 47 1.60 9.14 -4.83
N ALA A 48 1.36 9.59 -6.05
CA ALA A 48 1.11 8.71 -7.19
C ALA A 48 1.72 9.30 -8.46
N ILE A 49 2.01 8.43 -9.43
CA ILE A 49 2.50 8.84 -10.74
C ILE A 49 1.35 8.77 -11.73
N VAL A 50 0.92 9.93 -12.22
CA VAL A 50 -0.14 10.05 -13.23
C VAL A 50 0.48 10.71 -14.46
N ASP A 51 0.41 10.04 -15.61
CA ASP A 51 1.03 10.48 -16.87
C ASP A 51 2.50 10.89 -16.73
N GLY A 52 3.24 10.14 -15.91
CA GLY A 52 4.67 10.34 -15.65
C GLY A 52 4.99 11.48 -14.69
N GLN A 53 4.01 12.15 -14.09
CA GLN A 53 4.18 13.25 -13.15
C GLN A 53 3.78 12.84 -11.74
N VAL A 54 4.47 13.41 -10.74
CA VAL A 54 4.13 13.18 -9.33
C VAL A 54 2.92 14.01 -8.94
N TYR A 55 1.95 13.36 -8.34
CA TYR A 55 0.84 13.99 -7.62
C TYR A 55 0.82 13.50 -6.18
N TYR A 56 0.27 14.31 -5.28
CA TYR A 56 0.01 13.95 -3.90
C TYR A 56 -1.49 14.03 -3.65
N ARG A 57 -2.09 12.95 -3.15
CA ARG A 57 -3.53 12.91 -2.86
C ARG A 57 -3.82 13.54 -1.51
N GLU A 58 -4.66 14.57 -1.51
CA GLU A 58 -5.28 15.16 -0.33
C GLU A 58 -6.80 15.14 -0.47
N ASN A 59 -7.43 14.24 0.28
CA ASN A 59 -8.87 13.99 0.30
C ASN A 59 -9.41 13.65 -1.11
N SER A 60 -10.13 14.59 -1.70
CA SER A 60 -10.79 14.46 -3.00
C SER A 60 -9.98 15.03 -4.16
N ARG A 61 -8.77 15.54 -3.91
CA ARG A 61 -7.90 16.13 -4.93
C ARG A 61 -6.52 15.48 -4.96
N MET A 62 -5.87 15.56 -6.12
CA MET A 62 -4.49 15.18 -6.32
C MET A 62 -3.72 16.40 -6.83
N VAL A 63 -2.83 16.94 -6.00
CA VAL A 63 -2.10 18.19 -6.26
C VAL A 63 -0.67 17.90 -6.74
N ARG A 64 -0.09 18.79 -7.56
CA ARG A 64 1.34 18.70 -7.88
C ARG A 64 2.17 19.27 -6.74
N PRO A 65 3.01 18.47 -6.07
CA PRO A 65 3.90 18.99 -5.04
C PRO A 65 4.99 19.86 -5.68
N ASP A 66 5.42 20.92 -4.98
CA ASP A 66 6.56 21.74 -5.40
C ASP A 66 7.87 21.00 -5.13
N LEU A 67 8.30 20.19 -6.11
CA LEU A 67 9.50 19.38 -6.07
C LEU A 67 10.49 19.82 -7.13
N ASN A 68 11.76 19.99 -6.74
CA ASN A 68 12.84 20.07 -7.72
C ASN A 68 13.08 18.70 -8.39
N THR A 69 13.80 18.69 -9.52
CA THR A 69 14.06 17.48 -10.33
C THR A 69 14.66 16.32 -9.53
N THR A 70 15.53 16.60 -8.56
CA THR A 70 16.17 15.56 -7.73
C THR A 70 15.18 14.97 -6.75
N ALA A 71 14.36 15.81 -6.09
CA ALA A 71 13.33 15.36 -5.16
C ALA A 71 12.24 14.57 -5.90
N GLU A 72 11.77 15.06 -7.05
CA GLU A 72 10.80 14.37 -7.88
C GLU A 72 11.29 12.97 -8.29
N ALA A 73 12.55 12.85 -8.69
CA ALA A 73 13.13 11.55 -9.05
C ALA A 73 13.25 10.59 -7.85
N ARG A 74 13.52 11.10 -6.63
CA ARG A 74 13.49 10.31 -5.40
C ARG A 74 12.07 9.82 -5.09
N VAL A 75 11.09 10.72 -5.15
CA VAL A 75 9.67 10.38 -4.93
C VAL A 75 9.22 9.30 -5.91
N LYS A 76 9.53 9.43 -7.20
CA LYS A 76 9.23 8.39 -8.21
C LYS A 76 9.83 7.03 -7.85
N GLY A 77 11.08 7.01 -7.39
CA GLY A 77 11.73 5.77 -6.93
C GLY A 77 11.05 5.16 -5.70
N LEU A 78 10.68 5.99 -4.72
CA LEU A 78 10.01 5.54 -3.48
C LEU A 78 8.57 5.09 -3.73
N VAL A 79 7.82 5.76 -4.61
CA VAL A 79 6.51 5.31 -5.08
C VAL A 79 6.60 3.92 -5.71
N GLY A 80 7.56 3.72 -6.63
CA GLY A 80 7.76 2.40 -7.25
C GLY A 80 8.11 1.30 -6.25
N LEU A 81 8.95 1.59 -5.25
CA LEU A 81 9.23 0.65 -4.16
C LEU A 81 7.98 0.34 -3.33
N ARG A 82 7.20 1.37 -2.97
CA ARG A 82 5.96 1.22 -2.19
C ARG A 82 4.97 0.33 -2.93
N ASP A 83 4.75 0.60 -4.21
CA ASP A 83 3.77 -0.15 -5.01
C ASP A 83 4.18 -1.62 -5.12
N CYS A 84 5.48 -1.88 -5.34
CA CYS A 84 6.03 -3.25 -5.34
C CYS A 84 5.87 -3.96 -3.98
N VAL A 85 6.10 -3.24 -2.87
CA VAL A 85 5.91 -3.76 -1.51
C VAL A 85 4.44 -4.06 -1.22
N GLN A 86 3.53 -3.18 -1.62
CA GLN A 86 2.09 -3.36 -1.39
C GLN A 86 1.57 -4.57 -2.16
N GLU A 87 1.97 -4.72 -3.43
CA GLU A 87 1.63 -5.89 -4.23
C GLU A 87 2.22 -7.18 -3.63
N LEU A 88 3.45 -7.13 -3.11
CA LEU A 88 4.04 -8.27 -2.40
C LEU A 88 3.27 -8.62 -1.11
N ILE A 89 2.77 -7.62 -0.38
CA ILE A 89 1.91 -7.85 0.80
C ILE A 89 0.62 -8.55 0.38
N ASP A 90 -0.04 -8.05 -0.67
CA ASP A 90 -1.30 -8.61 -1.16
C ASP A 90 -1.12 -10.06 -1.64
N LEU A 91 -0.05 -10.35 -2.39
CA LEU A 91 0.31 -11.71 -2.81
C LEU A 91 0.58 -12.65 -1.62
N GLN A 92 1.17 -12.15 -0.55
CA GLN A 92 1.44 -12.98 0.64
C GLN A 92 0.18 -13.24 1.47
N MET A 93 -0.78 -12.30 1.45
CA MET A 93 -2.06 -12.40 2.16
C MET A 93 -3.01 -13.43 1.53
N ASP A 94 -2.87 -13.73 0.24
CA ASP A 94 -3.67 -14.75 -0.43
C ASP A 94 -3.08 -16.16 -0.25
N ALA A 95 -3.86 -17.04 0.37
CA ALA A 95 -3.50 -18.45 0.58
C ALA A 95 -3.43 -19.26 -0.72
N ALA A 96 -4.13 -18.83 -1.77
CA ALA A 96 -4.12 -19.48 -3.07
C ALA A 96 -2.87 -19.15 -3.90
N VAL A 97 -2.15 -18.08 -3.55
CA VAL A 97 -0.95 -17.66 -4.27
C VAL A 97 0.23 -18.59 -3.94
N PRO A 98 0.86 -19.23 -4.94
CA PRO A 98 1.98 -20.12 -4.73
C PRO A 98 3.27 -19.35 -4.39
N ASP A 99 4.17 -20.01 -3.67
CA ASP A 99 5.45 -19.42 -3.26
C ASP A 99 6.35 -19.02 -4.44
N SER A 100 6.18 -19.61 -5.62
CA SER A 100 6.92 -19.21 -6.83
C SER A 100 6.60 -17.77 -7.24
N THR A 101 5.32 -17.39 -7.26
CA THR A 101 4.87 -16.04 -7.61
C THR A 101 5.37 -15.02 -6.57
N ILE A 102 5.35 -15.38 -5.30
CA ILE A 102 5.90 -14.52 -4.23
C ILE A 102 7.41 -14.34 -4.41
N ARG A 103 8.16 -15.40 -4.74
CA ARG A 103 9.61 -15.30 -4.99
C ARG A 103 9.94 -14.43 -6.18
N GLU A 104 9.15 -14.48 -7.26
CA GLU A 104 9.31 -13.58 -8.40
C GLU A 104 9.14 -12.12 -7.97
N LYS A 105 8.09 -11.81 -7.19
CA LYS A 105 7.88 -10.44 -6.70
C LYS A 105 8.95 -9.99 -5.70
N GLN A 106 9.45 -10.91 -4.86
CA GLN A 106 10.59 -10.64 -3.98
C GLN A 106 11.87 -10.34 -4.75
N ALA A 107 12.10 -11.01 -5.88
CA ALA A 107 13.24 -10.74 -6.76
C ALA A 107 13.12 -9.36 -7.42
N GLU A 108 11.91 -8.99 -7.87
CA GLU A 108 11.61 -7.65 -8.39
C GLU A 108 11.87 -6.57 -7.34
N LEU A 109 11.33 -6.72 -6.12
CA LEU A 109 11.57 -5.81 -5.01
C LEU A 109 13.06 -5.69 -4.68
N ASN A 110 13.80 -6.80 -4.68
CA ASN A 110 15.26 -6.80 -4.47
C ASN A 110 16.01 -5.99 -5.53
N SER A 111 15.63 -6.14 -6.80
CA SER A 111 16.24 -5.43 -7.92
C SER A 111 15.98 -3.93 -7.83
N SER A 112 14.71 -3.56 -7.63
CA SER A 112 14.27 -2.17 -7.46
C SER A 112 14.95 -1.49 -6.26
N MET A 113 15.04 -2.20 -5.13
CA MET A 113 15.73 -1.71 -3.93
C MET A 113 17.22 -1.49 -4.20
N THR A 114 17.89 -2.42 -4.86
CA THR A 114 19.32 -2.31 -5.18
C THR A 114 19.58 -1.12 -6.11
N ALA A 115 18.74 -0.92 -7.12
CA ALA A 115 18.83 0.24 -8.01
C ALA A 115 18.57 1.57 -7.28
N PHE A 116 17.59 1.59 -6.37
CA PHE A 116 17.30 2.76 -5.54
C PHE A 116 18.49 3.12 -4.65
N LEU A 117 19.00 2.16 -3.87
CA LEU A 117 20.13 2.35 -2.97
C LEU A 117 21.37 2.90 -3.70
N ALA A 118 21.69 2.33 -4.85
CA ALA A 118 22.84 2.75 -5.65
C ALA A 118 22.76 4.22 -6.11
N LYS A 119 21.55 4.73 -6.34
CA LYS A 119 21.34 6.09 -6.87
C LYS A 119 21.04 7.12 -5.78
N TYR A 120 20.35 6.70 -4.71
CA TYR A 120 19.71 7.61 -3.76
C TYR A 120 20.12 7.39 -2.30
N GLY A 121 20.90 6.34 -2.00
CA GLY A 121 21.23 5.96 -0.62
C GLY A 121 20.07 5.24 0.08
N LEU A 122 20.15 5.13 1.41
CA LEU A 122 19.16 4.43 2.23
C LEU A 122 17.82 5.18 2.20
N ILE A 123 16.71 4.45 2.23
CA ILE A 123 15.36 5.04 2.40
C ILE A 123 15.31 5.89 3.66
N ASN A 124 15.99 5.44 4.72
CA ASN A 124 16.08 6.15 5.99
C ASN A 124 16.97 7.42 5.96
N ASP A 125 17.73 7.66 4.88
CA ASP A 125 18.58 8.85 4.75
C ASP A 125 17.74 10.13 4.77
N ARG A 126 18.33 11.20 5.35
CA ARG A 126 17.69 12.51 5.51
C ARG A 126 17.11 13.05 4.20
N ALA A 127 17.81 12.90 3.08
CA ALA A 127 17.35 13.41 1.78
C ALA A 127 16.11 12.68 1.26
N ASN A 128 16.01 11.37 1.48
CA ASN A 128 14.84 10.58 1.10
C ASN A 128 13.67 10.84 2.05
N ARG A 129 13.94 10.98 3.35
CA ARG A 129 12.95 11.42 4.34
C ARG A 129 12.33 12.77 3.98
N LEU A 130 13.15 13.78 3.71
CA LEU A 130 12.66 15.12 3.37
C LEU A 130 11.82 15.13 2.09
N ALA A 131 12.06 14.21 1.16
CA ALA A 131 11.32 14.13 -0.09
C ALA A 131 9.99 13.38 0.03
N TYR A 132 9.81 12.51 1.03
CA TYR A 132 8.73 11.50 1.02
C TYR A 132 8.04 11.27 2.37
N ALA A 133 8.46 11.93 3.45
CA ALA A 133 7.90 11.68 4.79
C ALA A 133 6.40 11.97 4.93
N ASP A 134 5.84 12.79 4.03
CA ASP A 134 4.40 13.08 4.02
C ASP A 134 3.57 11.91 3.46
N ASP A 135 4.19 10.94 2.77
CA ASP A 135 3.46 9.75 2.31
C ASP A 135 3.09 8.85 3.50
N SER A 136 1.82 8.46 3.55
CA SER A 136 1.28 7.58 4.60
C SER A 136 1.96 6.22 4.71
N SER A 137 2.69 5.80 3.67
CA SER A 137 3.44 4.54 3.61
C SER A 137 4.95 4.72 3.83
N TYR A 138 5.44 5.92 4.17
CA TYR A 138 6.88 6.15 4.36
C TYR A 138 7.51 5.20 5.38
N TYR A 139 6.87 5.03 6.55
CA TYR A 139 7.41 4.16 7.60
C TYR A 139 7.37 2.67 7.26
N LEU A 140 6.48 2.25 6.35
CA LEU A 140 6.51 0.90 5.78
C LEU A 140 7.78 0.70 4.94
N LEU A 141 8.16 1.70 4.14
CA LEU A 141 9.40 1.64 3.38
C LEU A 141 10.63 1.66 4.30
N CYS A 142 10.62 2.47 5.36
CA CYS A 142 11.71 2.46 6.35
C CYS A 142 11.94 1.06 6.94
N ALA A 143 10.87 0.29 7.17
CA ALA A 143 10.95 -1.06 7.72
C ALA A 143 11.62 -2.07 6.79
N LEU A 144 11.87 -1.74 5.51
CA LEU A 144 12.65 -2.56 4.58
C LEU A 144 14.13 -2.62 4.95
N GLU A 145 14.61 -1.64 5.73
CA GLU A 145 16.00 -1.48 6.12
C GLU A 145 16.15 -1.69 7.63
N VAL A 146 16.95 -2.68 8.02
CA VAL A 146 17.39 -2.81 9.40
C VAL A 146 18.71 -2.06 9.52
N ILE A 147 18.71 -1.05 10.38
CA ILE A 147 19.83 -0.12 10.56
C ILE A 147 20.56 -0.44 11.87
N ASP A 148 21.89 -0.40 11.84
CA ASP A 148 22.74 -0.60 13.03
C ASP A 148 22.82 0.67 13.90
N GLU A 149 23.58 0.60 15.01
CA GLU A 149 23.78 1.71 15.94
C GLU A 149 24.49 2.92 15.29
N ASP A 150 25.26 2.70 14.22
CA ASP A 150 25.99 3.74 13.48
C ASP A 150 25.14 4.38 12.36
N GLY A 151 23.90 3.94 12.17
CA GLY A 151 23.03 4.46 11.11
C GLY A 151 23.29 3.82 9.73
N LYS A 152 23.98 2.68 9.66
CA LYS A 152 24.26 1.95 8.41
C LYS A 152 23.33 0.77 8.24
N LEU A 153 23.15 0.34 6.98
CA LEU A 153 22.36 -0.83 6.66
C LEU A 153 23.03 -2.10 7.21
N GLU A 154 22.43 -2.69 8.23
CA GLU A 154 22.83 -3.99 8.78
C GLU A 154 22.34 -5.12 7.87
N ARG A 155 21.05 -5.11 7.51
CA ARG A 155 20.43 -6.07 6.60
C ARG A 155 19.11 -5.56 6.02
N LYS A 156 18.63 -6.24 4.97
CA LYS A 156 17.28 -6.07 4.43
C LYS A 156 16.25 -6.78 5.33
N ALA A 157 15.00 -6.34 5.27
CA ALA A 157 13.89 -7.00 5.92
C ALA A 157 13.69 -8.45 5.44
N ASP A 158 13.03 -9.24 6.27
CA ASP A 158 12.74 -10.66 6.00
C ASP A 158 11.85 -10.86 4.75
N MET A 159 11.00 -9.89 4.43
CA MET A 159 10.06 -9.98 3.31
C MET A 159 10.74 -10.09 1.94
N PHE A 160 12.03 -9.77 1.85
CA PHE A 160 12.81 -9.93 0.62
C PHE A 160 13.18 -11.38 0.31
N THR A 161 13.03 -12.32 1.26
CA THR A 161 13.50 -13.71 1.09
C THR A 161 12.51 -14.78 1.53
N LYS A 162 11.54 -14.44 2.38
CA LYS A 162 10.53 -15.40 2.86
C LYS A 162 9.15 -14.76 3.00
N ARG A 163 8.12 -15.61 3.00
CA ARG A 163 6.75 -15.21 3.32
C ARG A 163 6.69 -14.78 4.79
N THR A 164 6.48 -13.49 5.04
CA THR A 164 6.36 -12.87 6.37
C THR A 164 4.93 -12.73 6.83
N ILE A 165 3.96 -12.76 5.92
CA ILE A 165 2.52 -12.73 6.22
C ILE A 165 1.96 -14.12 5.92
N LYS A 166 1.53 -14.83 6.96
CA LYS A 166 0.86 -16.13 6.79
C LYS A 166 -0.65 -15.92 6.76
N PRO A 167 -1.34 -16.33 5.68
CA PRO A 167 -2.79 -16.32 5.67
C PRO A 167 -3.32 -17.27 6.73
N HIS A 168 -4.42 -16.88 7.37
CA HIS A 168 -5.14 -17.77 8.27
C HIS A 168 -5.70 -18.94 7.45
N GLN A 169 -5.30 -20.17 7.80
CA GLN A 169 -5.90 -21.39 7.27
C GLN A 169 -6.83 -21.94 8.33
N ALA A 170 -8.12 -22.03 8.00
CA ALA A 170 -9.11 -22.72 8.82
C ALA A 170 -8.66 -24.18 9.03
N VAL A 171 -8.81 -24.69 10.24
CA VAL A 171 -8.41 -26.07 10.54
C VAL A 171 -9.29 -27.05 9.79
N ALA A 172 -8.73 -27.73 8.79
CA ALA A 172 -9.49 -28.62 7.90
C ALA A 172 -9.66 -30.05 8.43
N VAL A 173 -8.78 -30.52 9.32
CA VAL A 173 -8.81 -31.87 9.89
C VAL A 173 -8.38 -31.81 11.35
N VAL A 174 -9.11 -32.53 12.20
CA VAL A 174 -8.81 -32.77 13.62
C VAL A 174 -9.07 -34.23 13.91
N ASP A 175 -8.29 -34.81 14.83
CA ASP A 175 -8.30 -36.26 15.07
C ASP A 175 -9.42 -36.67 16.04
N THR A 176 -9.99 -35.72 16.79
CA THR A 176 -11.03 -35.99 17.78
C THR A 176 -12.24 -35.05 17.66
N ALA A 177 -13.41 -35.55 18.05
CA ALA A 177 -14.64 -34.76 18.10
C ALA A 177 -14.55 -33.58 19.10
N SER A 178 -13.74 -33.73 20.16
CA SER A 178 -13.51 -32.65 21.13
C SER A 178 -12.68 -31.51 20.53
N GLU A 179 -11.72 -31.82 19.66
CA GLU A 179 -10.95 -30.82 18.90
C GLU A 179 -11.82 -30.17 17.83
N ALA A 180 -12.69 -30.93 17.15
CA ALA A 180 -13.64 -30.38 16.18
C ALA A 180 -14.59 -29.37 16.82
N LEU A 181 -15.09 -29.68 18.01
CA LEU A 181 -15.95 -28.78 18.78
C LEU A 181 -15.21 -27.51 19.21
N ALA A 182 -13.97 -27.64 19.69
CA ALA A 182 -13.15 -26.49 20.08
C ALA A 182 -12.85 -25.59 18.88
N VAL A 183 -12.52 -26.17 17.72
CA VAL A 183 -12.30 -25.45 16.46
C VAL A 183 -13.57 -24.75 16.02
N SER A 184 -14.72 -25.44 15.96
CA SER A 184 -16.00 -24.88 15.50
C SER A 184 -16.43 -23.69 16.37
N ILE A 185 -16.34 -23.81 17.71
CA ILE A 185 -16.62 -22.70 18.63
C ILE A 185 -15.61 -21.55 18.46
N SER A 186 -14.32 -21.85 18.29
CA SER A 186 -13.27 -20.83 18.17
C SER A 186 -13.26 -20.08 16.84
N GLU A 187 -13.60 -20.75 15.73
CA GLU A 187 -13.53 -20.19 14.38
C GLU A 187 -14.88 -19.61 13.92
N LYS A 188 -16.00 -20.20 14.35
CA LYS A 188 -17.34 -19.87 13.83
C LYS A 188 -18.30 -19.32 14.88
N ALA A 189 -17.91 -19.33 16.16
CA ALA A 189 -18.76 -18.94 17.30
C ALA A 189 -20.11 -19.70 17.37
N CYS A 190 -20.20 -20.85 16.71
CA CYS A 190 -21.32 -21.78 16.73
C CYS A 190 -20.79 -23.22 16.60
N VAL A 191 -21.68 -24.20 16.73
CA VAL A 191 -21.36 -25.63 16.48
C VAL A 191 -22.04 -26.03 15.17
N ASP A 192 -21.28 -26.62 14.26
CA ASP A 192 -21.74 -27.17 12.97
C ASP A 192 -21.84 -28.70 12.94
#